data_AF-A0A940G4E2-F1
#
_entry.id   AF-A0A940G4E2-F1
#
_cell.length_a   1.000
_cell.length_b   1.000
_cell.length_c   1.000
_cell.angle_alpha   90.00
_cell.angle_beta   90.00
_cell.angle_gamma   90.00
#
_symmetry.space_group_name_H-M   'P 1'
#
loop_
_entity.id
_entity.type
_entity.pdbx_description
1 polymer ?
#
loop_
_entity_poly.entity_id
_entity_poly.type
_entity_poly.pdbx_seq_one_letter_code
_entity_poly.pdbx_strand_id
1 'polypeptide(L)'
;MPAPAARRASAEGTRPDRAVVDIGSNTVRMVVYRGSQRAPEVWLNERVSARLGRDLAATGQMPEKSMDEALAALARYATILR
;
A
#
# COMPACT_ATOMS: atom_id res chain seq x y z
N MET A 1 24.08 -39.19 -8.01
CA MET A 1 23.06 -38.13 -8.04
C MET A 1 23.03 -37.49 -6.65
N PRO A 2 23.56 -36.27 -6.44
CA PRO A 2 23.46 -35.64 -5.12
C PRO A 2 22.02 -35.14 -4.88
N ALA A 3 21.58 -35.20 -3.63
CA ALA A 3 20.28 -34.72 -3.18
C ALA A 3 20.12 -33.19 -3.39
N PRO A 4 18.89 -32.67 -3.61
CA PRO A 4 18.67 -31.24 -3.74
C PRO A 4 19.03 -30.55 -2.43
N ALA A 5 20.00 -29.64 -2.49
CA ALA A 5 20.44 -28.85 -1.34
C ALA A 5 19.23 -28.14 -0.70
N ALA A 6 18.98 -28.46 0.56
CA ALA A 6 17.95 -27.81 1.36
C ALA A 6 18.19 -26.29 1.35
N ARG A 7 17.16 -25.59 0.86
CA ARG A 7 16.97 -24.16 0.70
C ARG A 7 17.63 -23.36 1.84
N ARG A 8 18.81 -22.79 1.57
CA ARG A 8 19.22 -21.56 2.27
C ARG A 8 18.42 -20.43 1.63
N ALA A 9 17.20 -20.22 2.12
CA ALA A 9 16.61 -18.89 2.05
C ALA A 9 17.54 -18.03 2.92
N SER A 10 18.50 -17.39 2.26
CA SER A 10 19.30 -16.32 2.83
C SER A 10 18.35 -15.33 3.49
N ALA A 11 18.82 -14.69 4.56
CA ALA A 11 18.09 -13.72 5.37
C ALA A 11 17.69 -12.42 4.62
N GLU A 12 17.41 -12.50 3.32
CA GLU A 12 17.00 -11.43 2.41
C GLU A 12 15.51 -11.08 2.49
N GLY A 13 14.71 -11.83 3.26
CA GLY A 13 13.25 -11.69 3.31
C GLY A 13 12.66 -10.94 4.51
N THR A 14 13.47 -10.44 5.44
CA THR A 14 12.95 -9.94 6.73
C THR A 14 12.45 -8.50 6.69
N ARG A 15 13.08 -7.64 5.87
CA ARG A 15 12.69 -6.24 5.73
C ARG A 15 11.66 -6.06 4.61
N PRO A 16 10.65 -5.20 4.80
CA PRO A 16 9.77 -4.82 3.72
C PRO A 16 10.56 -4.17 2.59
N ASP A 17 10.28 -4.58 1.35
CA ASP A 17 11.03 -4.16 0.16
C ASP A 17 10.12 -3.65 -0.97
N ARG A 18 8.79 -3.75 -0.81
CA ARG A 18 7.81 -3.37 -1.82
C ARG A 18 6.60 -2.75 -1.16
N ALA A 19 6.06 -1.68 -1.75
CA ALA A 19 4.81 -1.08 -1.32
C ALA A 19 3.91 -0.75 -2.51
N VAL A 20 2.60 -0.85 -2.31
CA VAL A 20 1.56 -0.47 -3.28
C VAL A 20 0.65 0.54 -2.61
N VAL A 21 0.44 1.68 -3.29
CA VAL A 21 -0.54 2.69 -2.88
C VAL A 21 -1.65 2.71 -3.92
N ASP A 22 -2.87 2.48 -3.46
CA ASP A 22 -4.09 2.51 -4.26
C ASP A 22 -4.94 3.72 -3.87
N ILE A 23 -5.35 4.52 -4.84
CA ILE A 23 -6.16 5.73 -4.66
C ILE A 23 -7.50 5.52 -5.36
N GLY A 24 -8.48 5.05 -4.61
CA GLY A 24 -9.83 4.86 -5.08
C GLY A 24 -10.74 6.04 -4.78
N SER A 25 -11.92 6.06 -5.43
CA SER A 25 -12.96 7.08 -5.20
C SER A 25 -13.47 7.11 -3.75
N ASN A 26 -13.36 6.01 -3.01
CA ASN A 26 -13.82 5.93 -1.62
C ASN A 26 -12.70 5.81 -0.60
N THR A 27 -11.54 5.28 -0.99
CA THR A 27 -10.53 4.82 -0.06
C THR A 27 -9.15 4.98 -0.67
N VAL A 28 -8.21 5.44 0.16
CA VAL A 28 -6.79 5.45 -0.14
C VAL A 28 -6.13 4.39 0.73
N ARG A 29 -5.41 3.45 0.12
CA ARG A 29 -4.82 2.30 0.82
C ARG A 29 -3.34 2.21 0.52
N MET A 30 -2.54 1.90 1.54
CA MET A 30 -1.15 1.50 1.38
C MET A 30 -0.98 0.06 1.90
N VAL A 31 -0.35 -0.79 1.09
CA VAL A 31 0.06 -2.12 1.52
C VAL A 31 1.55 -2.28 1.29
N VAL A 32 2.28 -2.66 2.33
CA VAL A 32 3.70 -2.95 2.27
C VAL A 32 3.90 -4.45 2.36
N TYR A 33 4.73 -4.99 1.49
CA TYR A 33 4.99 -6.41 1.34
C TYR A 33 6.45 -6.75 1.66
N ARG A 34 6.67 -7.99 2.08
CA ARG A 34 7.99 -8.64 2.19
C ARG A 34 7.95 -10.05 1.63
N GLY A 35 9.06 -10.78 1.73
CA GLY A 35 9.13 -12.19 1.35
C GLY A 35 9.33 -12.41 -0.15
N SER A 36 8.92 -13.57 -0.66
CA SER A 36 9.20 -13.96 -2.05
C SER A 36 8.29 -13.24 -3.05
N GLN A 37 8.77 -13.02 -4.28
CA GLN A 37 7.95 -12.41 -5.34
C GLN A 37 6.70 -13.24 -5.70
N ARG A 38 6.79 -14.57 -5.64
CA ARG A 38 5.67 -15.47 -6.01
C ARG A 38 4.65 -15.64 -4.89
N ALA A 39 5.03 -15.36 -3.66
CA ALA A 39 4.16 -15.42 -2.49
C ALA A 39 4.61 -14.32 -1.51
N PRO A 40 4.22 -13.06 -1.77
CA PRO A 40 4.55 -11.96 -0.88
C PRO A 40 3.69 -12.00 0.38
N GLU A 41 4.29 -11.66 1.51
CA GLU A 41 3.60 -11.52 2.80
C GLU A 41 3.26 -10.05 3.02
N VAL A 42 2.04 -9.76 3.51
CA VAL A 42 1.66 -8.41 3.92
C VAL A 42 2.35 -8.06 5.23
N TRP A 43 3.20 -7.05 5.19
CA TRP A 43 3.90 -6.52 6.36
C TRP A 43 3.13 -5.37 7.03
N LEU A 44 2.57 -4.47 6.25
CA LEU A 44 1.72 -3.36 6.73
C LEU A 44 0.54 -3.18 5.79
N ASN A 45 -0.62 -2.84 6.36
CA ASN A 45 -1.83 -2.55 5.60
C ASN A 45 -2.56 -1.36 6.25
N GLU A 46 -2.44 -0.19 5.64
CA GLU A 46 -3.09 1.03 6.10
C GLU A 46 -4.21 1.43 5.13
N ARG A 47 -5.37 1.81 5.68
CA ARG A 47 -6.57 2.16 4.93
C ARG A 47 -7.19 3.44 5.48
N VAL A 48 -7.44 4.41 4.60
CA VAL A 48 -8.11 5.67 4.94
C VAL A 48 -9.33 5.87 4.04
N SER A 49 -10.48 6.18 4.63
CA SER A 49 -11.70 6.51 3.88
C SER A 49 -11.75 8.00 3.57
N ALA A 50 -11.32 8.39 2.35
CA ALA A 50 -11.31 9.78 1.92
C ALA A 50 -12.59 10.19 1.15
N ARG A 51 -13.39 9.24 0.62
CA ARG A 51 -14.65 9.53 -0.12
C ARG A 51 -14.49 10.65 -1.17
N LEU A 52 -13.42 10.60 -1.96
CA LEU A 52 -13.09 11.54 -3.03
C LEU A 52 -14.19 11.65 -4.10
N GLY A 53 -14.86 10.54 -4.40
CA GLY A 53 -15.89 10.47 -5.44
C GLY A 53 -17.30 10.84 -5.00
N ARG A 54 -17.51 11.26 -3.74
CA ARG A 54 -18.87 11.45 -3.17
C ARG A 54 -19.75 12.35 -4.02
N ASP A 55 -19.22 13.49 -4.44
CA ASP A 55 -19.97 14.52 -5.18
C ASP A 55 -19.53 14.62 -6.64
N LEU A 56 -18.58 13.77 -7.07
CA LEU A 56 -17.98 13.82 -8.39
C LEU A 56 -19.00 13.58 -9.50
N ALA A 57 -19.94 12.65 -9.29
CA ALA A 57 -20.99 12.35 -10.26
C ALA A 57 -21.98 13.51 -10.47
N ALA A 58 -22.20 14.33 -9.45
CA ALA A 58 -23.16 15.44 -9.50
C ALA A 58 -22.50 16.78 -9.87
N THR A 59 -21.28 17.02 -9.38
CA THR A 59 -20.60 18.32 -9.48
C THR A 59 -19.43 18.33 -10.47
N GLY A 60 -18.96 17.15 -10.90
CA GLY A 60 -17.73 17.02 -11.67
C GLY A 60 -16.46 17.31 -10.87
N GLN A 61 -16.57 17.57 -9.56
CA GLN A 61 -15.45 17.94 -8.70
C GLN A 61 -15.36 17.03 -7.46
N MET A 62 -14.14 16.85 -6.96
CA MET A 62 -13.90 16.19 -5.68
C MET A 62 -14.07 17.21 -4.53
N PRO A 63 -14.69 16.83 -3.40
CA PRO A 63 -14.81 17.75 -2.27
C PRO A 63 -13.44 18.11 -1.68
N GLU A 64 -13.21 19.38 -1.38
CA GLU A 64 -11.94 19.88 -0.83
C GLU A 64 -11.52 19.12 0.44
N LYS A 65 -12.46 18.96 1.39
CA LYS A 65 -12.22 18.18 2.61
C LYS A 65 -11.80 16.72 2.32
N SER A 66 -12.41 16.09 1.33
CA SER A 66 -12.05 14.72 0.92
C SER A 66 -10.63 14.67 0.34
N MET A 67 -10.25 15.70 -0.42
CA MET A 67 -8.89 15.85 -0.94
C MET A 67 -7.88 16.07 0.18
N ASP A 68 -8.18 16.92 1.17
CA ASP A 68 -7.32 17.14 2.34
C ASP A 68 -7.08 15.85 3.13
N GLU A 69 -8.13 15.06 3.36
CA GLU A 69 -8.03 13.75 4.03
C GLU A 69 -7.14 12.78 3.25
N ALA A 70 -7.27 12.74 1.91
CA ALA A 70 -6.43 11.91 1.05
C ALA A 70 -4.96 12.38 1.05
N LEU A 71 -4.72 13.68 0.93
CA LEU A 71 -3.37 14.26 0.94
C LEU A 71 -2.68 14.03 2.29
N ALA A 72 -3.40 14.19 3.40
CA ALA A 72 -2.88 13.87 4.72
C ALA A 72 -2.52 12.39 4.86
N ALA A 73 -3.31 11.47 4.27
CA ALA A 73 -2.98 10.05 4.23
C ALA A 73 -1.71 9.78 3.41
N LEU A 74 -1.59 10.36 2.22
CA LEU A 74 -0.42 10.20 1.36
C LEU A 74 0.86 10.76 2.01
N ALA A 75 0.77 11.89 2.72
CA ALA A 75 1.90 12.44 3.47
C ALA A 75 2.35 11.49 4.61
N ARG A 76 1.42 10.84 5.30
CA ARG A 76 1.74 9.80 6.29
C ARG A 76 2.39 8.59 5.62
N TYR A 77 1.84 8.10 4.51
CA TYR A 77 2.41 6.98 3.75
C TYR A 77 3.84 7.28 3.31
N ALA A 78 4.10 8.49 2.81
CA ALA A 78 5.45 8.93 2.47
C ALA A 78 6.41 8.96 3.67
N THR A 79 5.91 9.23 4.88
CA THR A 79 6.72 9.19 6.11
C THR A 79 7.02 7.75 6.53
N ILE A 80 6.08 6.83 6.35
CA ILE A 80 6.24 5.40 6.67
C ILE A 80 7.21 4.70 5.69
N LEU A 81 7.23 5.15 4.44
CA LEU A 81 8.05 4.55 3.37
C LEU A 81 9.47 5.13 3.26
N ARG A 82 9.82 6.13 4.07
CA ARG A 82 11.18 6.67 4.19
C ARG A 82 12.04 5.81 5.10
#